data_AF-A0A4Y9ZRC9-F1
#
_entry.id   AF-A0A4Y9ZRC9-F1
#
_cell.length_a   1.000
_cell.length_b   1.000
_cell.length_c   1.000
_cell.angle_alpha   90.00
_cell.angle_beta   90.00
_cell.angle_gamma   90.00
#
_symmetry.space_group_name_H-M   'P 1'
#
loop_
_entity.id
_entity.type
_entity.pdbx_description
1 polymer ?
#
loop_
_entity_poly.entity_id
_entity_poly.type
_entity_poly.pdbx_seq_one_letter_code
_entity_poly.pdbx_strand_id
1 'polypeptide(L)'
;MSANTSNEQQVGTELKKGLTDRPESSRAPPTDNEFEVTLDPEDDPQKKSLLLRWLAVLTISSASVCVTCASSVASFTEAGIQQTFGISKEVAILGISLFVVGLGVGPLSIGPLSEMYGRNIVYRVSFVLFFSFSWPVAFAPNIAVYLVFRFLTGCCGATFLSVAGGSVSDMFPNNKVATPMAVYTISPFLGPEVGPLYSGKFHEYKAKHGDPPPEFSLKMGQVGGILVPIGLYWLAFTTYRHVHWIVPIIASIPFGTGTYFVFTSVFTYLVVAYRPVAASAMAGNSAMRSSFAAGFPLFASQMYARLGTVGATALLAGLTTLMAPFP
;
A
#
# COMPACT_ATOMS: atom_id res chain seq x y z
N MET A 1 -22.81 -4.04 -56.61
CA MET A 1 -22.29 -3.62 -55.29
C MET A 1 -23.03 -4.36 -54.17
N SER A 2 -23.13 -5.71 -54.28
CA SER A 2 -23.93 -6.55 -53.36
C SER A 2 -23.37 -7.99 -53.26
N ALA A 3 -22.05 -8.14 -53.38
CA ALA A 3 -21.38 -9.47 -53.38
C ALA A 3 -20.31 -9.64 -52.29
N ASN A 4 -20.03 -8.61 -51.46
CA ASN A 4 -19.03 -8.71 -50.39
C ASN A 4 -19.62 -8.94 -49.00
N THR A 5 -20.92 -8.74 -48.80
CA THR A 5 -21.60 -8.93 -47.51
C THR A 5 -21.90 -10.39 -47.19
N SER A 6 -21.92 -11.28 -48.19
CA SER A 6 -22.21 -12.72 -48.01
C SER A 6 -21.01 -13.50 -47.44
N ASN A 7 -19.78 -13.05 -47.72
CA ASN A 7 -18.56 -13.72 -47.25
C ASN A 7 -18.25 -13.40 -45.78
N GLU A 8 -18.55 -12.19 -45.30
CA GLU A 8 -18.37 -11.82 -43.89
C GLU A 8 -19.35 -12.53 -42.95
N GLN A 9 -20.57 -12.83 -43.40
CA GLN A 9 -21.53 -13.64 -42.63
C GLN A 9 -21.17 -15.13 -42.58
N GLN A 10 -20.56 -15.70 -43.63
CA GLN A 10 -20.07 -17.09 -43.60
C GLN A 10 -18.85 -17.26 -42.68
N VAL A 11 -17.92 -16.31 -42.66
CA VAL A 11 -16.76 -16.34 -41.74
C VAL A 11 -17.19 -16.15 -40.29
N GLY A 12 -18.17 -15.29 -40.01
CA GLY A 12 -18.73 -15.12 -38.65
C GLY A 12 -19.53 -16.33 -38.14
N THR A 13 -20.06 -17.18 -39.03
CA THR A 13 -20.83 -18.37 -38.67
C THR A 13 -19.93 -19.59 -38.41
N GLU A 14 -18.84 -19.75 -39.18
CA GLU A 14 -17.82 -20.79 -38.94
C GLU A 14 -16.99 -20.52 -37.66
N LEU A 15 -16.69 -19.24 -37.35
CA LEU A 15 -16.04 -18.85 -36.09
C LEU A 15 -16.92 -19.08 -34.85
N LYS A 16 -18.25 -18.99 -34.99
CA LYS A 16 -19.19 -19.35 -33.91
C LYS A 16 -19.30 -20.86 -33.72
N LYS A 17 -19.16 -21.65 -34.79
CA LYS A 17 -19.28 -23.12 -34.75
C LYS A 17 -18.06 -23.80 -34.13
N GLY A 18 -16.85 -23.24 -34.34
CA GLY A 18 -15.62 -23.72 -33.70
C GLY A 18 -15.48 -23.38 -32.20
N LEU A 19 -16.32 -22.48 -31.66
CA LEU A 19 -16.29 -22.09 -30.24
C LEU A 19 -17.30 -22.87 -29.37
N THR A 20 -18.20 -23.63 -30.00
CA THR A 20 -19.19 -24.50 -29.33
C THR A 20 -18.79 -25.98 -29.29
N ASP A 21 -17.74 -26.40 -30.00
CA ASP A 21 -17.23 -27.79 -30.02
C ASP A 21 -15.91 -27.93 -29.24
N ARG A 22 -15.84 -27.37 -28.03
CA ARG A 22 -14.91 -27.92 -27.04
C ARG A 22 -15.63 -29.11 -26.39
N PRO A 23 -15.07 -30.33 -26.44
CA PRO A 23 -15.72 -31.47 -25.81
C PRO A 23 -15.95 -31.12 -24.35
N GLU A 24 -17.21 -31.15 -23.92
CA GLU A 24 -17.57 -31.40 -22.53
C GLU A 24 -16.88 -32.71 -22.15
N SER A 25 -15.65 -32.58 -21.65
CA SER A 25 -15.03 -33.63 -20.88
C SER A 25 -15.91 -33.78 -19.65
N SER A 26 -16.85 -34.71 -19.75
CA SER A 26 -17.34 -35.51 -18.66
C SER A 26 -16.11 -36.01 -17.88
N ARG A 27 -15.65 -35.18 -16.95
CA ARG A 27 -14.92 -35.64 -15.78
C ARG A 27 -16.01 -35.84 -14.74
N ALA A 28 -16.29 -37.11 -14.48
CA ALA A 28 -16.75 -37.55 -13.15
C ALA A 28 -16.03 -36.74 -12.07
N PRO A 29 -16.68 -36.42 -10.92
CA PRO A 29 -16.08 -35.57 -9.91
C PRO A 29 -14.67 -36.09 -9.61
N PRO A 30 -13.60 -35.29 -9.81
CA PRO A 30 -12.30 -35.72 -9.35
C PRO A 30 -12.42 -35.84 -7.83
N THR A 31 -12.37 -37.10 -7.39
CA THR A 31 -12.17 -37.54 -6.02
C THR A 31 -11.22 -36.60 -5.29
N ASP A 32 -11.67 -36.09 -4.14
CA ASP A 32 -10.94 -35.28 -3.15
C ASP A 32 -9.87 -34.36 -3.72
N ASN A 33 -10.09 -33.05 -3.61
CA ASN A 33 -9.01 -32.09 -3.68
C ASN A 33 -8.00 -32.40 -2.55
N GLU A 34 -7.00 -33.26 -2.84
CA GLU A 34 -6.01 -33.81 -1.90
C GLU A 34 -5.17 -32.71 -1.20
N PHE A 35 -5.25 -31.48 -1.70
CA PHE A 35 -4.62 -30.29 -1.13
C PHE A 35 -5.60 -29.15 -0.77
N GLU A 36 -6.91 -29.33 -0.91
CA GLU A 36 -7.89 -28.37 -0.40
C GLU A 36 -8.03 -28.58 1.10
N VAL A 37 -7.24 -27.82 1.86
CA VAL A 37 -7.41 -27.74 3.31
C VAL A 37 -8.71 -26.99 3.58
N THR A 38 -9.80 -27.73 3.71
CA THR A 38 -11.07 -27.18 4.18
C THR A 38 -10.90 -26.82 5.65
N LEU A 39 -10.93 -25.52 5.95
CA LEU A 39 -10.89 -25.04 7.33
C LEU A 39 -12.10 -25.58 8.10
N ASP A 40 -11.87 -26.12 9.30
CA ASP A 40 -12.94 -26.49 10.20
C ASP A 40 -13.85 -25.28 10.50
N PRO A 41 -15.16 -25.48 10.74
CA PRO A 41 -16.09 -24.38 11.00
C PRO A 41 -15.70 -23.45 12.16
N GLU A 42 -14.85 -23.91 13.08
CA GLU A 42 -14.35 -23.15 14.22
C GLU A 42 -13.09 -22.31 13.89
N ASP A 43 -12.34 -22.73 12.87
CA ASP A 43 -11.10 -22.10 12.41
C ASP A 43 -11.31 -21.06 11.30
N ASP A 44 -12.51 -20.99 10.72
CA ASP A 44 -12.87 -19.98 9.73
C ASP A 44 -12.78 -18.56 10.33
N PRO A 45 -11.81 -17.72 9.88
CA PRO A 45 -11.69 -16.34 10.35
C PRO A 45 -12.94 -15.50 10.03
N GLN A 46 -13.76 -15.93 9.07
CA GLN A 46 -15.02 -15.30 8.70
C GLN A 46 -16.22 -15.70 9.56
N LYS A 47 -16.06 -16.59 10.56
CA LYS A 47 -17.12 -16.94 11.53
C LYS A 47 -16.89 -16.35 12.93
N LYS A 48 -15.69 -15.84 13.23
CA LYS A 48 -15.39 -15.18 14.52
C LYS A 48 -16.26 -13.94 14.75
N SER A 49 -16.51 -13.55 16.01
CA SER A 49 -17.38 -12.39 16.29
C SER A 49 -16.89 -11.11 15.59
N LEU A 50 -17.83 -10.28 15.14
CA LEU A 50 -17.52 -9.04 14.41
C LEU A 50 -16.58 -8.13 15.23
N LEU A 51 -16.75 -8.10 16.55
CA LEU A 51 -15.92 -7.35 17.48
C LEU A 51 -14.46 -7.86 17.50
N LEU A 52 -14.24 -9.18 17.48
CA LEU A 52 -12.88 -9.73 17.42
C LEU A 52 -12.17 -9.37 16.09
N ARG A 53 -12.90 -9.36 14.97
CA ARG A 53 -12.33 -8.97 13.66
C ARG A 53 -11.94 -7.50 13.64
N TRP A 54 -12.80 -6.63 14.17
CA TRP A 54 -12.50 -5.20 14.28
C TRP A 54 -11.35 -4.93 15.25
N LEU A 55 -11.28 -5.61 16.39
CA LEU A 55 -10.13 -5.51 17.30
C LEU A 55 -8.83 -5.93 16.61
N ALA A 56 -8.83 -7.03 15.85
CA ALA A 56 -7.65 -7.45 15.10
C ALA A 56 -7.19 -6.38 14.09
N VAL A 57 -8.12 -5.79 13.34
CA VAL A 57 -7.83 -4.68 12.40
C VAL A 57 -7.27 -3.46 13.14
N LEU A 58 -7.83 -3.10 14.29
CA LEU A 58 -7.37 -1.97 15.09
C LEU A 58 -5.96 -2.20 15.67
N THR A 59 -5.67 -3.42 16.15
CA THR A 59 -4.33 -3.77 16.63
C THR A 59 -3.28 -3.70 15.51
N ILE A 60 -3.58 -4.26 14.34
CA ILE A 60 -2.69 -4.19 13.17
C ILE A 60 -2.49 -2.74 12.73
N SER A 61 -3.56 -1.95 12.69
CA SER A 61 -3.53 -0.52 12.38
C SER A 61 -2.65 0.27 13.35
N SER A 62 -2.78 0.02 14.66
CA SER A 62 -1.95 0.65 15.69
C SER A 62 -0.47 0.30 15.54
N ALA A 63 -0.15 -0.96 15.21
CA ALA A 63 1.22 -1.37 14.94
C ALA A 63 1.80 -0.68 13.70
N SER A 64 1.02 -0.56 12.62
CA SER A 64 1.41 0.18 11.42
C SER A 64 1.69 1.66 11.71
N VAL A 65 0.85 2.30 12.53
CA VAL A 65 1.08 3.68 13.00
C VAL A 65 2.40 3.78 13.78
N CYS A 66 2.67 2.83 14.66
CA CYS A 66 3.92 2.79 15.42
C CYS A 66 5.15 2.72 14.50
N VAL A 67 5.13 1.85 13.49
CA VAL A 67 6.22 1.70 12.51
C VAL A 67 6.40 2.97 11.68
N THR A 68 5.31 3.59 11.21
CA THR A 68 5.37 4.86 10.47
C THR A 68 5.89 5.99 11.34
N CYS A 69 5.47 6.06 12.60
CA CYS A 69 5.96 7.05 13.57
C CYS A 69 7.47 6.87 13.83
N ALA A 70 7.94 5.63 14.00
CA ALA A 70 9.37 5.33 14.16
C ALA A 70 10.20 5.82 12.96
N SER A 71 9.68 5.69 11.74
CA SER A 71 10.31 6.25 10.55
C SER A 71 10.32 7.78 10.54
N SER A 72 9.23 8.42 10.97
CA SER A 72 9.10 9.88 10.97
C SER A 72 10.01 10.55 12.01
N VAL A 73 10.07 9.99 13.23
CA VAL A 73 10.94 10.49 14.31
C VAL A 73 12.41 10.50 13.87
N ALA A 74 12.82 9.51 13.08
CA ALA A 74 14.16 9.42 12.50
C ALA A 74 14.60 10.68 11.76
N SER A 75 13.70 11.23 10.94
CA SER A 75 13.98 12.37 10.09
C SER A 75 14.22 13.65 10.90
N PHE A 76 13.60 13.77 12.07
CA PHE A 76 13.83 14.90 12.98
C PHE A 76 15.13 14.77 13.77
N THR A 77 15.61 13.53 13.99
CA THR A 77 16.82 13.25 14.77
C THR A 77 18.13 13.28 13.98
N GLU A 78 18.09 13.58 12.67
CA GLU A 78 19.27 13.62 11.79
C GLU A 78 20.39 14.49 12.37
N ALA A 79 20.07 15.71 12.79
CA ALA A 79 21.05 16.65 13.36
C ALA A 79 21.69 16.12 14.66
N GLY A 80 20.93 15.41 15.49
CA GLY A 80 21.43 14.82 16.72
C GLY A 80 22.38 13.63 16.47
N ILE A 81 22.08 12.81 15.47
CA ILE A 81 22.92 11.68 15.05
C ILE A 81 24.25 12.20 14.48
N GLN A 82 24.22 13.27 13.69
CA GLN A 82 25.44 13.90 13.16
C GLN A 82 26.37 14.38 14.27
N GLN A 83 25.84 15.06 15.29
CA GLN A 83 26.64 15.56 16.42
C GLN A 83 27.19 14.43 17.30
N THR A 84 26.41 13.38 17.53
CA THR A 84 26.79 12.27 18.41
C THR A 84 27.89 11.39 17.81
N PHE A 85 27.78 11.08 16.52
CA PHE A 85 28.72 10.18 15.83
C PHE A 85 29.78 10.92 14.98
N GLY A 86 29.71 12.25 14.88
CA GLY A 86 30.66 13.04 14.07
C GLY A 86 30.62 12.72 12.57
N ILE A 87 29.46 12.30 12.05
CA ILE A 87 29.30 11.82 10.66
C ILE A 87 28.75 12.90 9.73
N SER A 88 28.93 12.68 8.42
CA SER A 88 28.35 13.54 7.38
C SER A 88 26.82 13.42 7.31
N LYS A 89 26.18 14.42 6.69
CA LYS A 89 24.73 14.48 6.50
C LYS A 89 24.20 13.31 5.68
N GLU A 90 24.98 12.91 4.69
CA GLU A 90 24.66 11.84 3.76
C GLU A 90 24.53 10.49 4.49
N VAL A 91 25.40 10.21 5.47
CA VAL A 91 25.36 8.98 6.26
C VAL A 91 24.17 8.97 7.23
N ALA A 92 23.77 10.12 7.77
CA ALA A 92 22.58 10.23 8.61
C ALA A 92 21.30 9.97 7.79
N ILE A 93 21.20 10.55 6.59
CA ILE A 93 20.10 10.32 5.64
C ILE A 93 20.07 8.84 5.17
N LEU A 94 21.24 8.23 4.96
CA LEU A 94 21.35 6.81 4.61
C LEU A 94 20.64 5.90 5.62
N GLY A 95 20.64 6.23 6.91
CA GLY A 95 19.93 5.47 7.93
C GLY A 95 18.40 5.53 7.79
N ILE A 96 17.87 6.64 7.29
CA ILE A 96 16.44 6.80 6.98
C ILE A 96 16.11 5.99 5.72
N SER A 97 16.93 6.13 4.67
CA SER A 97 16.78 5.37 3.43
C SER A 97 16.83 3.86 3.68
N LEU A 98 17.77 3.36 4.49
CA LEU A 98 17.89 1.94 4.82
C LEU A 98 16.66 1.39 5.54
N PHE A 99 16.02 2.17 6.42
CA PHE A 99 14.77 1.77 7.04
C PHE A 99 13.66 1.59 5.99
N VAL A 100 13.55 2.52 5.04
CA VAL A 100 12.59 2.45 3.92
C VAL A 100 12.91 1.30 2.97
N VAL A 101 14.19 1.04 2.67
CA VAL A 101 14.59 -0.18 1.91
C VAL A 101 14.14 -1.41 2.67
N GLY A 102 14.32 -1.47 3.99
CA GLY A 102 13.84 -2.56 4.83
C GLY A 102 12.32 -2.76 4.70
N LEU A 103 11.55 -1.66 4.72
CA LEU A 103 10.10 -1.69 4.48
C LEU A 103 9.70 -2.20 3.08
N GLY A 104 10.61 -2.12 2.10
CA GLY A 104 10.41 -2.65 0.75
C GLY A 104 10.85 -4.11 0.58
N VAL A 105 11.98 -4.48 1.17
CA VAL A 105 12.57 -5.83 1.05
C VAL A 105 11.88 -6.83 1.98
N GLY A 106 11.52 -6.42 3.20
CA GLY A 106 10.86 -7.27 4.19
C GLY A 106 9.62 -7.98 3.65
N PRO A 107 8.66 -7.27 3.03
CA PRO A 107 7.43 -7.88 2.50
C PRO A 107 7.66 -8.95 1.46
N LEU A 108 8.73 -8.87 0.65
CA LEU A 108 9.00 -9.85 -0.40
C LEU A 108 9.25 -11.25 0.16
N SER A 109 9.85 -11.34 1.34
CA SER A 109 10.04 -12.62 2.03
C SER A 109 8.86 -12.95 2.94
N ILE A 110 8.31 -11.93 3.62
CA ILE A 110 7.29 -12.10 4.66
C ILE A 110 5.90 -12.38 4.06
N GLY A 111 5.60 -11.90 2.85
CA GLY A 111 4.35 -12.16 2.13
C GLY A 111 4.12 -13.67 1.94
N PRO A 112 4.99 -14.38 1.20
CA PRO A 112 4.88 -15.84 1.03
C PRO A 112 4.95 -16.60 2.36
N LEU A 113 5.80 -16.15 3.29
CA LEU A 113 5.92 -16.78 4.60
C LEU A 113 4.60 -16.70 5.40
N SER A 114 3.88 -15.59 5.28
CA SER A 114 2.58 -15.38 5.94
C SER A 114 1.45 -16.23 5.36
N GLU A 115 1.58 -16.64 4.09
CA GLU A 115 0.64 -17.53 3.40
C GLU A 115 0.90 -19.00 3.79
N MET A 116 2.16 -19.40 3.96
CA MET A 116 2.54 -20.78 4.30
C MET A 116 2.43 -21.13 5.80
N TYR A 117 2.88 -20.23 6.70
CA TYR A 117 2.99 -20.52 8.14
C TYR A 117 1.85 -19.90 8.98
N GLY A 118 0.91 -19.21 8.33
CA GLY A 118 -0.20 -18.53 8.98
C GLY A 118 0.16 -17.13 9.51
N ARG A 119 -0.82 -16.22 9.40
CA ARG A 119 -0.59 -14.79 9.60
C ARG A 119 -0.39 -14.36 11.06
N ASN A 120 -1.05 -15.03 12.01
CA ASN A 120 -0.98 -14.66 13.43
C ASN A 120 0.44 -14.84 14.00
N ILE A 121 1.11 -15.96 13.67
CA ILE A 121 2.46 -16.26 14.13
C ILE A 121 3.43 -15.23 13.54
N VAL A 122 3.31 -14.93 12.25
CA VAL A 122 4.15 -13.93 11.56
C VAL A 122 4.03 -12.55 12.22
N TYR A 123 2.83 -12.09 12.59
CA TYR A 123 2.69 -10.83 13.32
C TYR A 123 3.37 -10.83 14.69
N ARG A 124 3.23 -11.92 15.47
CA ARG A 124 3.84 -12.01 16.80
C ARG A 124 5.36 -11.99 16.71
N VAL A 125 5.93 -12.79 15.81
CA VAL A 125 7.38 -12.85 15.62
C VAL A 125 7.90 -11.49 15.13
N SER A 126 7.27 -10.89 14.14
CA SER A 126 7.68 -9.57 13.63
C SER A 126 7.55 -8.46 14.68
N PHE A 127 6.54 -8.52 15.57
CA PHE A 127 6.41 -7.57 16.68
C PHE A 127 7.54 -7.72 17.69
N VAL A 128 7.84 -8.96 18.12
CA VAL A 128 8.93 -9.25 19.07
C VAL A 128 10.28 -8.85 18.50
N LEU A 129 10.53 -9.14 17.22
CA LEU A 129 11.76 -8.75 16.53
C LEU A 129 11.86 -7.23 16.38
N PHE A 130 10.78 -6.55 16.00
CA PHE A 130 10.74 -5.09 15.89
C PHE A 130 11.07 -4.43 17.24
N PHE A 131 10.46 -4.92 18.33
CA PHE A 131 10.75 -4.43 19.68
C PHE A 131 12.21 -4.70 20.08
N SER A 132 12.69 -5.92 19.88
CA SER A 132 14.05 -6.32 20.27
C SER A 132 15.12 -5.56 19.48
N PHE A 133 14.93 -5.37 18.18
CA PHE A 133 15.86 -4.62 17.32
C PHE A 133 15.75 -3.10 17.48
N SER A 134 14.70 -2.59 18.14
CA SER A 134 14.63 -1.17 18.51
C SER A 134 15.67 -0.81 19.57
N TRP A 135 16.02 -1.75 20.47
CA TRP A 135 16.96 -1.50 21.57
C TRP A 135 18.38 -1.17 21.08
N PRO A 136 18.99 -1.93 20.14
CA PRO A 136 20.29 -1.59 19.58
C PRO A 136 20.29 -0.29 18.75
N VAL A 137 19.14 0.15 18.21
CA VAL A 137 19.05 1.45 17.53
C VAL A 137 19.17 2.60 18.54
N ALA A 138 18.59 2.46 19.74
CA ALA A 138 18.65 3.45 20.79
C ALA A 138 20.04 3.54 21.45
N PHE A 139 20.74 2.41 21.61
CA PHE A 139 22.04 2.32 22.29
C PHE A 139 23.20 1.98 21.35
N ALA A 140 23.14 2.38 20.09
CA ALA A 140 24.16 2.03 19.11
C ALA A 140 25.54 2.63 19.49
N PRO A 141 26.59 1.81 19.70
CA PRO A 141 27.93 2.33 19.99
C PRO A 141 28.65 2.83 18.73
N ASN A 142 28.21 2.37 17.55
CA ASN A 142 28.82 2.67 16.26
C ASN A 142 27.72 2.94 15.22
N ILE A 143 28.04 3.77 14.22
CA ILE A 143 27.11 4.09 13.12
C ILE A 143 26.73 2.84 12.30
N ALA A 144 27.66 1.90 12.09
CA ALA A 144 27.36 0.67 11.36
C ALA A 144 26.27 -0.16 12.05
N VAL A 145 26.32 -0.26 13.39
CA VAL A 145 25.30 -0.93 14.20
C VAL A 145 23.97 -0.22 14.02
N TYR A 146 23.95 1.11 14.14
CA TYR A 146 22.75 1.92 13.90
C TYR A 146 22.13 1.66 12.52
N LEU A 147 22.95 1.66 11.44
CA LEU A 147 22.47 1.45 10.07
C LEU A 147 21.93 0.03 9.84
N VAL A 148 22.63 -1.00 10.35
CA VAL A 148 22.19 -2.40 10.21
C VAL A 148 20.88 -2.62 10.96
N PHE A 149 20.78 -2.19 12.21
CA PHE A 149 19.54 -2.37 12.99
C PHE A 149 18.39 -1.50 12.45
N ARG A 150 18.67 -0.36 11.81
CA ARG A 150 17.67 0.40 11.05
C ARG A 150 17.09 -0.37 9.87
N PHE A 151 17.95 -1.05 9.11
CA PHE A 151 17.47 -1.92 8.03
C PHE A 151 16.63 -3.08 8.59
N LEU A 152 17.10 -3.76 9.64
CA LEU A 152 16.41 -4.92 10.23
C LEU A 152 15.06 -4.54 10.87
N THR A 153 15.00 -3.42 11.60
CA THR A 153 13.73 -2.90 12.14
C THR A 153 12.76 -2.52 11.03
N GLY A 154 13.25 -1.95 9.93
CA GLY A 154 12.46 -1.72 8.71
C GLY A 154 11.90 -3.01 8.14
N CYS A 155 12.72 -4.05 7.95
CA CYS A 155 12.28 -5.36 7.46
C CYS A 155 11.18 -5.99 8.32
N CYS A 156 11.35 -5.95 9.65
CA CYS A 156 10.36 -6.49 10.59
C CYS A 156 9.07 -5.67 10.59
N GLY A 157 9.18 -4.34 10.62
CA GLY A 157 8.05 -3.41 10.61
C GLY A 157 7.21 -3.49 9.34
N ALA A 158 7.80 -3.91 8.23
CA ALA A 158 7.12 -4.06 6.93
C ALA A 158 5.96 -5.06 6.95
N THR A 159 6.03 -6.05 7.86
CA THR A 159 4.98 -7.05 8.08
C THR A 159 3.62 -6.41 8.32
N PHE A 160 3.58 -5.37 9.16
CA PHE A 160 2.33 -4.69 9.51
C PHE A 160 1.76 -3.88 8.35
N LEU A 161 2.62 -3.45 7.42
CA LEU A 161 2.17 -2.69 6.26
C LEU A 161 1.66 -3.58 5.11
N SER A 162 2.28 -4.75 4.92
CA SER A 162 2.04 -5.60 3.75
C SER A 162 1.24 -6.87 4.01
N VAL A 163 1.23 -7.40 5.23
CA VAL A 163 0.42 -8.59 5.54
C VAL A 163 -1.00 -8.19 5.96
N ALA A 164 -1.20 -6.91 6.32
CA ALA A 164 -2.46 -6.38 6.84
C ALA A 164 -3.64 -6.51 5.89
N GLY A 165 -3.51 -6.07 4.64
CA GLY A 165 -4.56 -6.22 3.64
C GLY A 165 -4.87 -7.67 3.27
N GLY A 166 -3.89 -8.57 3.28
CA GLY A 166 -4.15 -10.00 3.24
C GLY A 166 -5.01 -10.39 4.44
N SER A 167 -4.59 -10.04 5.67
CA SER A 167 -5.30 -10.39 6.91
C SER A 167 -6.75 -9.90 6.90
N VAL A 168 -6.97 -8.69 6.40
CA VAL A 168 -8.29 -8.10 6.17
C VAL A 168 -9.10 -8.90 5.14
N SER A 169 -8.47 -9.38 4.06
CA SER A 169 -9.13 -10.23 3.06
C SER A 169 -9.64 -11.54 3.66
N ASP A 170 -8.87 -12.17 4.55
CA ASP A 170 -9.29 -13.45 5.13
C ASP A 170 -10.40 -13.27 6.16
N MET A 171 -10.43 -12.16 6.89
CA MET A 171 -11.44 -11.89 7.93
C MET A 171 -12.78 -11.40 7.38
N PHE A 172 -12.78 -10.72 6.22
CA PHE A 172 -13.98 -10.06 5.67
C PHE A 172 -14.31 -10.57 4.25
N PRO A 173 -15.60 -10.82 3.95
CA PRO A 173 -16.01 -11.20 2.59
C PRO A 173 -15.79 -10.05 1.59
N ASN A 174 -15.65 -10.36 0.29
CA ASN A 174 -15.34 -9.38 -0.78
C ASN A 174 -16.25 -8.16 -0.76
N ASN A 175 -17.47 -8.39 -0.32
CA ASN A 175 -18.52 -7.38 -0.30
C ASN A 175 -18.41 -6.38 0.87
N LYS A 176 -17.56 -6.65 1.85
CA LYS A 176 -17.35 -5.78 3.02
C LYS A 176 -15.87 -5.48 3.29
N VAL A 177 -14.95 -5.95 2.43
CA VAL A 177 -13.50 -5.81 2.64
C VAL A 177 -12.99 -4.37 2.44
N ALA A 178 -13.70 -3.57 1.64
CA ALA A 178 -13.32 -2.18 1.36
C ALA A 178 -13.34 -1.29 2.60
N THR A 179 -14.30 -1.48 3.52
CA THR A 179 -14.41 -0.64 4.73
C THR A 179 -13.25 -0.88 5.71
N PRO A 180 -12.92 -2.12 6.12
CA PRO A 180 -11.74 -2.38 6.94
C PRO A 180 -10.44 -2.02 6.23
N MET A 181 -10.35 -2.17 4.90
CA MET A 181 -9.16 -1.77 4.15
C MET A 181 -8.96 -0.24 4.14
N ALA A 182 -10.06 0.52 4.04
CA ALA A 182 -10.03 1.97 4.20
C ALA A 182 -9.58 2.34 5.62
N VAL A 183 -10.17 1.76 6.68
CA VAL A 183 -9.75 2.02 8.07
C VAL A 183 -8.27 1.71 8.29
N TYR A 184 -7.78 0.59 7.73
CA TYR A 184 -6.37 0.24 7.76
C TYR A 184 -5.49 1.25 7.02
N THR A 185 -5.88 1.67 5.81
CA THR A 185 -5.13 2.64 5.00
C THR A 185 -5.15 4.05 5.60
N ILE A 186 -6.20 4.37 6.35
CA ILE A 186 -6.37 5.62 7.10
C ILE A 186 -5.49 5.62 8.36
N SER A 187 -5.20 4.45 8.94
CA SER A 187 -4.47 4.37 10.20
C SER A 187 -3.14 5.12 10.22
N PRO A 188 -2.25 5.05 9.19
CA PRO A 188 -0.98 5.77 9.20
C PRO A 188 -1.14 7.28 9.03
N PHE A 189 -2.32 7.75 8.62
CA PHE A 189 -2.55 9.14 8.24
C PHE A 189 -3.48 9.91 9.17
N LEU A 190 -4.56 9.34 9.74
CA LEU A 190 -5.46 9.97 10.74
C LEU A 190 -6.66 9.03 11.08
N GLY A 191 -6.52 8.18 12.10
CA GLY A 191 -7.33 6.97 12.40
C GLY A 191 -8.87 6.92 12.23
N PRO A 192 -9.73 7.85 12.71
CA PRO A 192 -11.17 7.54 12.78
C PRO A 192 -12.18 8.51 12.11
N GLU A 193 -11.78 9.65 11.55
CA GLU A 193 -12.79 10.69 11.20
C GLU A 193 -13.54 10.47 9.87
N VAL A 194 -12.99 9.65 8.98
CA VAL A 194 -13.45 9.60 7.57
C VAL A 194 -13.93 8.21 7.13
N GLY A 195 -13.57 7.15 7.86
CA GLY A 195 -13.94 5.76 7.53
C GLY A 195 -15.46 5.51 7.40
N PRO A 196 -16.30 6.01 8.32
CA PRO A 196 -17.74 5.81 8.24
C PRO A 196 -18.39 6.53 7.04
N LEU A 197 -17.92 7.73 6.69
CA LEU A 197 -18.52 8.56 5.64
C LEU A 197 -18.38 7.91 4.24
N TYR A 198 -17.22 7.33 3.96
CA TYR A 198 -16.98 6.61 2.69
C TYR A 198 -17.65 5.24 2.67
N SER A 199 -17.74 4.56 3.81
CA SER A 199 -18.45 3.27 3.93
C SER A 199 -19.95 3.42 3.62
N GLY A 200 -20.57 4.53 4.04
CA GLY A 200 -21.99 4.81 3.77
C GLY A 200 -22.30 4.96 2.29
N LYS A 201 -21.48 5.73 1.55
CA LYS A 201 -21.69 5.91 0.10
C LYS A 201 -21.44 4.65 -0.72
N PHE A 202 -20.52 3.79 -0.29
CA PHE A 202 -20.30 2.50 -0.94
C PHE A 202 -21.49 1.56 -0.74
N HIS A 203 -22.09 1.55 0.46
CA HIS A 203 -23.30 0.79 0.75
C HIS A 203 -24.52 1.29 -0.03
N GLU A 204 -24.69 2.62 -0.21
CA GLU A 204 -25.75 3.20 -1.04
C GLU A 204 -25.58 2.85 -2.54
N TYR A 205 -24.35 2.88 -3.05
CA TYR A 205 -24.09 2.54 -4.45
C TYR A 205 -24.39 1.07 -4.74
N LYS A 206 -23.99 0.19 -3.82
CA LYS A 206 -24.30 -1.24 -3.83
C LYS A 206 -25.80 -1.53 -3.75
N ALA A 207 -26.54 -0.78 -2.92
CA ALA A 207 -27.99 -0.92 -2.83
C ALA A 207 -28.71 -0.62 -4.15
N LYS A 208 -28.08 0.15 -5.05
CA LYS A 208 -28.62 0.49 -6.38
C LYS A 208 -28.10 -0.37 -7.53
N HIS A 209 -26.90 -0.95 -7.46
CA HIS A 209 -26.23 -1.57 -8.62
C HIS A 209 -25.69 -2.99 -8.41
N GLY A 210 -25.87 -3.61 -7.23
CA GLY A 210 -25.36 -4.95 -6.93
C GLY A 210 -23.88 -4.98 -6.51
N ASP A 211 -23.23 -6.14 -6.59
CA ASP A 211 -21.84 -6.31 -6.17
C ASP A 211 -20.87 -5.71 -7.21
N PRO A 212 -20.08 -4.68 -6.84
CA PRO A 212 -19.24 -4.00 -7.81
C PRO A 212 -18.02 -4.85 -8.19
N PRO A 213 -17.61 -4.85 -9.48
CA PRO A 213 -16.35 -5.43 -9.90
C PRO A 213 -15.16 -4.69 -9.23
N PRO A 214 -13.98 -5.34 -9.10
CA PRO A 214 -12.79 -4.76 -8.45
C PRO A 214 -12.36 -3.41 -9.05
N GLU A 215 -12.64 -3.21 -10.34
CA GLU A 215 -12.40 -1.97 -11.11
C GLU A 215 -13.09 -0.72 -10.55
N PHE A 216 -14.16 -0.89 -9.76
CA PHE A 216 -14.81 0.25 -9.11
C PHE A 216 -13.87 0.95 -8.10
N SER A 217 -12.96 0.21 -7.49
CA SER A 217 -11.96 0.79 -6.57
C SER A 217 -10.98 1.70 -7.31
N LEU A 218 -10.61 1.34 -8.55
CA LEU A 218 -9.69 2.11 -9.42
C LEU A 218 -10.23 3.49 -9.79
N LYS A 219 -11.56 3.65 -9.92
CA LYS A 219 -12.20 4.95 -10.20
C LYS A 219 -11.91 5.99 -9.11
N MET A 220 -11.78 5.56 -7.85
CA MET A 220 -11.38 6.44 -6.76
C MET A 220 -9.92 6.90 -6.91
N GLY A 221 -9.05 6.02 -7.41
CA GLY A 221 -7.65 6.32 -7.71
C GLY A 221 -7.46 7.38 -8.81
N GLN A 222 -8.32 7.38 -9.84
CA GLN A 222 -8.28 8.37 -10.93
C GLN A 222 -8.46 9.81 -10.42
N VAL A 223 -9.37 10.02 -9.45
CA VAL A 223 -9.57 11.32 -8.81
C VAL A 223 -8.33 11.72 -8.01
N GLY A 224 -7.71 10.77 -7.30
CA GLY A 224 -6.46 10.99 -6.59
C GLY A 224 -5.29 11.36 -7.52
N GLY A 225 -5.19 10.72 -8.68
CA GLY A 225 -4.15 10.97 -9.69
C GLY A 225 -4.16 12.39 -10.26
N ILE A 226 -5.32 13.04 -10.31
CA ILE A 226 -5.45 14.46 -10.70
C ILE A 226 -5.20 15.38 -9.51
N LEU A 227 -5.64 14.99 -8.31
CA LEU A 227 -5.56 15.84 -7.11
C LEU A 227 -4.12 15.97 -6.57
N VAL A 228 -3.31 14.90 -6.66
CA VAL A 228 -1.89 14.90 -6.25
C VAL A 228 -1.05 15.96 -6.98
N PRO A 229 -1.03 16.03 -8.33
CA PRO A 229 -0.25 17.04 -9.04
C PRO A 229 -0.77 18.46 -8.78
N ILE A 230 -2.09 18.65 -8.66
CA ILE A 230 -2.66 19.96 -8.28
C ILE A 230 -2.14 20.41 -6.90
N GLY A 231 -2.11 19.50 -5.92
CA GLY A 231 -1.56 19.77 -4.59
C GLY A 231 -0.06 20.08 -4.62
N LEU A 232 0.73 19.34 -5.42
CA LEU A 232 2.17 19.58 -5.56
C LEU A 232 2.48 20.90 -6.28
N TYR A 233 1.74 21.27 -7.32
CA TYR A 233 1.90 22.56 -7.97
C TYR A 233 1.53 23.71 -7.03
N TRP A 234 0.43 23.58 -6.28
CA TRP A 234 0.04 24.56 -5.28
C TRP A 234 1.16 24.70 -4.21
N LEU A 235 1.69 23.59 -3.70
CA LEU A 235 2.80 23.61 -2.75
C LEU A 235 4.06 24.28 -3.35
N ALA A 236 4.40 23.96 -4.60
CA ALA A 236 5.54 24.54 -5.29
C ALA A 236 5.44 26.07 -5.39
N PHE A 237 4.29 26.60 -5.80
CA PHE A 237 4.07 28.04 -5.96
C PHE A 237 3.85 28.79 -4.64
N THR A 238 3.69 28.09 -3.52
CA THR A 238 3.49 28.71 -2.19
C THR A 238 4.73 28.68 -1.31
N THR A 239 5.84 28.10 -1.78
CA THR A 239 7.10 27.98 -1.03
C THR A 239 7.96 29.26 -1.04
N TYR A 240 7.43 30.40 -1.49
CA TYR A 240 8.15 31.67 -1.44
C TYR A 240 8.28 32.20 -0.01
N ARG A 241 9.44 32.77 0.32
CA ARG A 241 9.72 33.33 1.66
C ARG A 241 8.82 34.52 2.05
N HIS A 242 8.11 35.12 1.09
CA HIS A 242 7.15 36.21 1.32
C HIS A 242 5.73 35.71 1.64
N VAL A 243 5.40 34.45 1.35
CA VAL A 243 4.04 33.91 1.49
C VAL A 243 3.85 33.42 2.92
N HIS A 244 2.67 33.67 3.50
CA HIS A 244 2.35 33.23 4.86
C HIS A 244 2.47 31.71 5.00
N TRP A 245 3.09 31.26 6.09
CA TRP A 245 3.31 29.85 6.43
C TRP A 245 2.05 28.97 6.41
N ILE A 246 0.86 29.56 6.52
CA ILE A 246 -0.43 28.85 6.45
C ILE A 246 -0.77 28.35 5.04
N VAL A 247 -0.31 29.03 3.99
CA VAL A 247 -0.68 28.69 2.61
C VAL A 247 -0.06 27.34 2.17
N PRO A 248 1.23 27.06 2.45
CA PRO A 248 1.79 25.72 2.25
C PRO A 248 1.10 24.62 3.08
N ILE A 249 0.62 24.95 4.28
CA ILE A 249 -0.14 24.00 5.11
C ILE A 249 -1.48 23.68 4.46
N ILE A 250 -2.18 24.68 3.94
CA ILE A 250 -3.44 24.46 3.20
C ILE A 250 -3.17 23.65 1.92
N ALA A 251 -2.05 23.87 1.23
CA ALA A 251 -1.66 23.10 0.05
C ALA A 251 -1.37 21.61 0.36
N SER A 252 -1.03 21.27 1.61
CA SER A 252 -0.85 19.88 2.02
C SER A 252 -2.16 19.08 2.09
N ILE A 253 -3.31 19.76 2.25
CA ILE A 253 -4.64 19.13 2.34
C ILE A 253 -5.02 18.42 1.02
N PRO A 254 -5.01 19.07 -0.16
CA PRO A 254 -5.30 18.40 -1.42
C PRO A 254 -4.24 17.35 -1.76
N PHE A 255 -2.97 17.59 -1.44
CA PHE A 255 -1.90 16.60 -1.63
C PHE A 255 -2.13 15.33 -0.81
N GLY A 256 -2.45 15.47 0.48
CA GLY A 256 -2.75 14.36 1.38
C GLY A 256 -4.03 13.62 0.98
N THR A 257 -5.09 14.35 0.64
CA THR A 257 -6.36 13.78 0.18
C THR A 257 -6.19 12.99 -1.13
N GLY A 258 -5.40 13.50 -2.08
CA GLY A 258 -5.11 12.83 -3.34
C GLY A 258 -4.29 11.56 -3.13
N THR A 259 -3.23 11.66 -2.32
CA THR A 259 -2.40 10.51 -1.94
C THR A 259 -3.24 9.43 -1.26
N TYR A 260 -4.15 9.82 -0.37
CA TYR A 260 -5.08 8.93 0.31
C TYR A 260 -5.98 8.15 -0.67
N PHE A 261 -6.57 8.82 -1.66
CA PHE A 261 -7.40 8.15 -2.66
C PHE A 261 -6.61 7.17 -3.52
N VAL A 262 -5.37 7.51 -3.91
CA VAL A 262 -4.49 6.60 -4.65
C VAL A 262 -4.18 5.35 -3.82
N PHE A 263 -3.77 5.50 -2.56
CA PHE A 263 -3.45 4.35 -1.70
C PHE A 263 -4.67 3.47 -1.45
N THR A 264 -5.81 4.05 -1.08
CA THR A 264 -7.03 3.29 -0.78
C THR A 264 -7.51 2.52 -2.01
N SER A 265 -7.45 3.14 -3.19
CA SER A 265 -7.79 2.51 -4.47
C SER A 265 -6.89 1.31 -4.77
N VAL A 266 -5.56 1.50 -4.78
CA VAL A 266 -4.59 0.46 -5.13
C VAL A 266 -4.65 -0.70 -4.13
N PHE A 267 -4.71 -0.40 -2.84
CA PHE A 267 -4.76 -1.42 -1.79
C PHE A 267 -6.06 -2.23 -1.84
N THR A 268 -7.21 -1.57 -1.99
CA THR A 268 -8.49 -2.27 -2.11
C THR A 268 -8.54 -3.10 -3.39
N TYR A 269 -8.05 -2.56 -4.50
CA TYR A 269 -7.97 -3.28 -5.77
C TYR A 269 -7.10 -4.54 -5.66
N LEU A 270 -5.88 -4.43 -5.13
CA LEU A 270 -4.98 -5.58 -4.99
C LEU A 270 -5.57 -6.67 -4.10
N VAL A 271 -6.23 -6.28 -3.00
CA VAL A 271 -6.86 -7.23 -2.08
C VAL A 271 -8.06 -7.94 -2.71
N VAL A 272 -8.91 -7.22 -3.44
CA VAL A 272 -10.11 -7.80 -4.06
C VAL A 272 -9.75 -8.62 -5.30
N ALA A 273 -8.83 -8.15 -6.15
CA ALA A 273 -8.44 -8.83 -7.38
C ALA A 273 -7.55 -10.05 -7.14
N TYR A 274 -6.65 -9.98 -6.16
CA TYR A 274 -5.64 -11.03 -5.90
C TYR A 274 -5.86 -11.77 -4.57
N ARG A 275 -7.10 -11.89 -4.09
CA ARG A 275 -7.51 -12.63 -2.88
C ARG A 275 -6.60 -13.78 -2.41
N PRO A 276 -6.33 -14.82 -3.21
CA PRO A 276 -5.52 -15.96 -2.75
C PRO A 276 -4.04 -15.62 -2.52
N VAL A 277 -3.52 -14.58 -3.17
CA VAL A 277 -2.13 -14.12 -3.07
C VAL A 277 -2.05 -12.63 -2.68
N ALA A 278 -3.04 -12.14 -1.91
CA ALA A 278 -3.21 -10.71 -1.64
C ALA A 278 -2.04 -10.15 -0.83
N ALA A 279 -1.45 -10.94 0.07
CA ALA A 279 -0.29 -10.53 0.85
C ALA A 279 0.95 -10.35 -0.05
N SER A 280 1.19 -11.30 -0.94
CA SER A 280 2.29 -11.24 -1.92
C SER A 280 2.12 -10.12 -2.95
N ALA A 281 0.90 -9.87 -3.44
CA ALA A 281 0.60 -8.79 -4.38
C ALA A 281 0.85 -7.40 -3.75
N MET A 282 0.41 -7.20 -2.51
CA MET A 282 0.70 -5.97 -1.78
C MET A 282 2.18 -5.84 -1.39
N ALA A 283 2.88 -6.96 -1.16
CA ALA A 283 4.32 -6.95 -0.91
C ALA A 283 5.09 -6.43 -2.12
N GLY A 284 4.76 -6.88 -3.33
CA GLY A 284 5.33 -6.37 -4.57
C GLY A 284 5.09 -4.87 -4.75
N ASN A 285 3.86 -4.42 -4.52
CA ASN A 285 3.52 -2.99 -4.59
C ASN A 285 4.28 -2.15 -3.54
N SER A 286 4.38 -2.62 -2.30
CA SER A 286 5.13 -1.93 -1.25
C SER A 286 6.63 -1.91 -1.57
N ALA A 287 7.19 -3.00 -2.12
CA ALA A 287 8.59 -3.07 -2.52
C ALA A 287 8.94 -2.01 -3.57
N MET A 288 8.16 -1.95 -4.67
CA MET A 288 8.37 -0.95 -5.72
C MET A 288 8.33 0.48 -5.16
N ARG A 289 7.29 0.79 -4.39
CA ARG A 289 7.12 2.11 -3.75
C ARG A 289 8.30 2.46 -2.83
N SER A 290 8.71 1.52 -1.99
CA SER A 290 9.80 1.73 -1.02
C SER A 290 11.16 1.87 -1.71
N SER A 291 11.40 1.20 -2.84
CA SER A 291 12.63 1.40 -3.62
C SER A 291 12.78 2.85 -4.11
N PHE A 292 11.70 3.44 -4.66
CA PHE A 292 11.72 4.85 -5.06
C PHE A 292 11.84 5.78 -3.86
N ALA A 293 11.10 5.51 -2.78
CA ALA A 293 11.14 6.32 -1.57
C ALA A 293 12.48 6.27 -0.83
N ALA A 294 13.23 5.17 -0.91
CA ALA A 294 14.55 5.04 -0.32
C ALA A 294 15.65 5.75 -1.12
N GLY A 295 15.54 5.74 -2.45
CA GLY A 295 16.49 6.45 -3.32
C GLY A 295 16.34 7.97 -3.25
N PHE A 296 15.11 8.47 -3.07
CA PHE A 296 14.80 9.88 -3.16
C PHE A 296 15.59 10.78 -2.18
N PRO A 297 15.71 10.47 -0.87
CA PRO A 297 16.45 11.30 0.08
C PRO A 297 17.94 11.45 -0.24
N LEU A 298 18.56 10.46 -0.90
CA LEU A 298 20.00 10.46 -1.18
C LEU A 298 20.43 11.52 -2.20
N PHE A 299 19.54 11.86 -3.14
CA PHE A 299 19.78 12.91 -4.14
C PHE A 299 18.93 14.17 -3.93
N ALA A 300 17.95 14.14 -3.02
CA ALA A 300 17.04 15.25 -2.78
C ALA A 300 17.79 16.51 -2.32
N SER A 301 18.81 16.37 -1.47
CA SER A 301 19.58 17.53 -0.98
C SER A 301 20.28 18.27 -2.13
N GLN A 302 20.88 17.55 -3.07
CA GLN A 302 21.55 18.13 -4.25
C GLN A 302 20.53 18.70 -5.23
N MET A 303 19.38 18.03 -5.40
CA MET A 303 18.27 18.52 -6.23
C MET A 303 17.73 19.86 -5.72
N TYR A 304 17.41 19.94 -4.42
CA TYR A 304 16.90 21.16 -3.80
C TYR A 304 17.94 22.28 -3.75
N ALA A 305 19.24 21.96 -3.63
CA ALA A 305 20.31 22.95 -3.66
C ALA A 305 20.51 23.59 -5.06
N ARG A 306 20.30 22.84 -6.15
CA ARG A 306 20.49 23.35 -7.52
C ARG A 306 19.26 23.99 -8.14
N LEU A 307 18.07 23.41 -7.94
CA LEU A 307 16.82 23.90 -8.55
C LEU A 307 16.07 24.91 -7.68
N GLY A 308 16.48 25.07 -6.41
CA GLY A 308 15.69 25.78 -5.42
C GLY A 308 14.43 25.01 -5.03
N THR A 309 13.77 25.46 -3.96
CA THR A 309 12.60 24.78 -3.39
C THR A 309 11.41 24.73 -4.34
N VAL A 310 11.17 25.81 -5.08
CA VAL A 310 10.08 25.93 -6.05
C VAL A 310 10.34 25.04 -7.26
N GLY A 311 11.55 25.09 -7.84
CA GLY A 311 11.91 24.30 -9.01
C GLY A 311 11.92 22.81 -8.74
N ALA A 312 12.46 22.38 -7.61
CA ALA A 312 12.47 20.97 -7.21
C ALA A 312 11.04 20.43 -7.02
N THR A 313 10.18 21.16 -6.32
CA THR A 313 8.80 20.72 -6.05
C THR A 313 7.94 20.75 -7.32
N ALA A 314 8.14 21.73 -8.21
CA ALA A 314 7.47 21.79 -9.51
C ALA A 314 7.91 20.66 -10.46
N LEU A 315 9.17 20.24 -10.39
CA LEU A 315 9.67 19.08 -11.15
C LEU A 315 8.99 17.79 -10.68
N LEU A 316 8.82 17.60 -9.36
CA LEU A 316 8.05 16.47 -8.81
C LEU A 316 6.59 16.52 -9.25
N ALA A 317 5.97 17.70 -9.22
CA ALA A 317 4.61 17.90 -9.70
C ALA A 317 4.48 17.53 -11.20
N GLY A 318 5.43 17.95 -12.03
CA GLY A 318 5.49 17.60 -13.44
C GLY A 318 5.63 16.09 -13.67
N LEU A 319 6.51 15.43 -12.92
CA LEU A 319 6.66 13.97 -13.00
C LEU A 319 5.37 13.25 -12.59
N THR A 320 4.70 13.68 -11.51
CA THR A 320 3.42 13.10 -11.11
C THR A 320 2.31 13.32 -12.13
N THR A 321 2.31 14.46 -12.83
CA THR A 321 1.34 14.77 -13.89
C THR A 321 1.54 13.87 -15.11
N LEU A 322 2.80 13.58 -15.46
CA LEU A 322 3.12 12.62 -16.54
C LEU A 322 2.68 11.19 -16.20
N MET A 323 2.63 10.85 -14.91
CA MET A 323 2.19 9.54 -14.44
C MET A 323 0.66 9.45 -14.19
N ALA A 324 -0.05 10.59 -14.16
CA ALA A 324 -1.50 10.65 -13.95
C ALA A 324 -2.39 9.93 -14.99
N PRO A 325 -2.04 9.83 -16.29
CA PRO A 325 -2.88 9.15 -17.28
C PRO A 325 -2.76 7.63 -17.29
N PHE A 326 -1.88 7.02 -16.47
CA PHE A 326 -1.81 5.57 -16.32
C PHE A 326 -2.74 5.12 -15.17
N PRO A 327 -3.87 4.45 -15.48
CA PRO A 327 -4.74 3.85 -14.47
C PRO A 327 -4.09 2.65 -13.78
#